data_AF-A0A412A077-F1
#
_entry.id   AF-A0A412A077-F1
#
_cell.length_a   1.000
_cell.length_b   1.000
_cell.length_c   1.000
_cell.angle_alpha   90.00
_cell.angle_beta   90.00
_cell.angle_gamma   90.00
#
_symmetry.space_group_name_H-M   'P 1'
#
loop_
_entity.id
_entity.type
_entity.pdbx_description
1 polymer ?
#
loop_
_entity_poly.entity_id
_entity_poly.type
_entity_poly.pdbx_seq_one_letter_code
_entity_poly.pdbx_strand_id
1 'polypeptide(L)'
;MLIKNTIKHLKNVIKHKKWVFHYACKAGIPIQGAMHDLSKFHPTELIESIMYYKDGVSPLKESKKANGYSKAKLHHCHVNKHHYEYWQDNYDNGCEPLIMPYNYVLELICDYLAAARTYSENKDSIDYKKEYEWFMEHKYNNKNISMHPAMLEFIKQIFEQMAKDNSDDILEKHSFMERLYNTIVLKSLTNKGCVI
;
A
#
# COMPACT_ATOMS: atom_id res chain seq x y z
N MET A 1 -3.35 -4.21 30.93
CA MET A 1 -3.70 -4.73 29.60
C MET A 1 -3.54 -3.66 28.50
N LEU A 2 -4.17 -2.49 28.64
CA LEU A 2 -4.14 -1.40 27.65
C LEU A 2 -2.74 -0.86 27.31
N ILE A 3 -1.88 -0.64 28.31
CA ILE A 3 -0.50 -0.15 28.11
C ILE A 3 0.33 -1.14 27.28
N LYS A 4 0.22 -2.44 27.58
CA LYS A 4 0.93 -3.51 26.84
C LYS A 4 0.48 -3.58 25.38
N ASN A 5 -0.82 -3.46 25.13
CA ASN A 5 -1.38 -3.44 23.77
C ASN A 5 -0.90 -2.21 22.98
N THR A 6 -0.88 -1.05 23.64
CA THR A 6 -0.39 0.21 23.07
C THR A 6 1.08 0.09 22.64
N ILE A 7 1.95 -0.41 23.53
CA ILE A 7 3.38 -0.58 23.24
C ILE A 7 3.59 -1.55 22.07
N LYS A 8 2.89 -2.68 22.07
CA LYS A 8 3.01 -3.66 20.97
C LYS A 8 2.51 -3.10 19.64
N HIS A 9 1.37 -2.41 19.63
CA HIS A 9 0.83 -1.77 18.43
C HIS A 9 1.80 -0.74 17.87
N LEU A 10 2.27 0.20 18.71
CA LEU A 10 3.22 1.24 18.31
C LEU A 10 4.55 0.64 17.82
N LYS A 11 5.04 -0.44 18.44
CA LYS A 11 6.24 -1.14 17.96
C LYS A 11 6.08 -1.64 16.53
N ASN A 12 4.93 -2.20 16.17
CA ASN A 12 4.65 -2.67 14.82
C ASN A 12 4.51 -1.50 13.84
N VAL A 13 3.79 -0.44 14.21
CA VAL A 13 3.65 0.78 13.40
C VAL A 13 5.00 1.42 13.12
N ILE A 14 5.86 1.55 14.14
CA ILE A 14 7.20 2.13 13.99
C ILE A 14 8.10 1.21 13.15
N LYS A 15 8.04 -0.11 13.33
CA LYS A 15 8.80 -1.07 12.50
C LYS A 15 8.40 -0.96 11.03
N HIS A 16 7.09 -0.94 10.75
CA HIS A 16 6.54 -0.75 9.40
C HIS A 16 7.03 0.54 8.77
N LYS A 17 6.84 1.67 9.46
CA LYS A 17 7.26 3.00 9.00
C LYS A 17 8.75 3.07 8.68
N LYS A 18 9.61 2.42 9.48
CA LYS A 18 11.05 2.35 9.21
C LYS A 18 11.37 1.63 7.89
N TRP A 19 10.68 0.53 7.60
CA TRP A 19 10.84 -0.18 6.33
C TRP A 19 10.28 0.61 5.15
N VAL A 20 9.13 1.27 5.32
CA VAL A 20 8.61 2.17 4.27
C VAL A 20 9.62 3.26 3.96
N PHE A 21 10.17 3.91 4.99
CA PHE A 21 11.20 4.94 4.80
C PHE A 21 12.44 4.39 4.07
N HIS A 22 12.91 3.19 4.44
CA HIS A 22 14.03 2.54 3.75
C HIS A 22 13.77 2.34 2.25
N TYR A 23 12.63 1.75 1.87
CA TYR A 23 12.29 1.55 0.46
C TYR A 23 12.01 2.88 -0.26
N ALA A 24 11.39 3.84 0.42
CA ALA A 24 11.13 5.17 -0.14
C ALA A 24 12.42 5.95 -0.43
N CYS A 25 13.46 5.78 0.38
CA CYS A 25 14.80 6.30 0.08
C CYS A 25 15.36 5.68 -1.21
N LYS A 26 15.28 4.35 -1.36
CA LYS A 26 15.68 3.66 -2.60
C LYS A 26 14.87 4.11 -3.81
N ALA A 27 13.56 4.37 -3.63
CA ALA A 27 12.64 4.78 -4.67
C ALA A 27 12.73 6.28 -5.05
N GLY A 28 13.51 7.08 -4.33
CA GLY A 28 13.70 8.51 -4.62
C GLY A 28 12.61 9.43 -4.05
N ILE A 29 11.81 8.94 -3.08
CA ILE A 29 10.74 9.70 -2.41
C ILE A 29 10.93 9.76 -0.87
N PRO A 30 12.13 10.12 -0.35
CA PRO A 30 12.45 10.00 1.07
C PRO A 30 11.56 10.86 1.99
N ILE A 31 11.22 12.08 1.57
CA ILE A 31 10.36 12.98 2.35
C ILE A 31 8.96 12.37 2.50
N GLN A 32 8.42 11.81 1.42
CA GLN A 32 7.11 11.17 1.43
C GLN A 32 7.13 9.90 2.30
N GLY A 33 8.17 9.06 2.19
CA GLY A 33 8.35 7.91 3.09
C GLY A 33 8.50 8.29 4.57
N ALA A 34 9.17 9.41 4.87
CA ALA A 34 9.26 9.94 6.22
C ALA A 34 7.90 10.42 6.76
N MET A 35 7.00 10.86 5.88
CA MET A 35 5.64 11.29 6.22
C MET A 35 4.59 10.17 6.14
N HIS A 36 4.96 8.99 5.66
CA HIS A 36 4.07 7.83 5.52
C HIS A 36 3.30 7.55 6.82
N ASP A 37 1.98 7.44 6.73
CA ASP A 37 1.10 7.01 7.82
C ASP A 37 1.23 7.77 9.14
N LEU A 38 1.58 9.05 9.10
CA LEU A 38 1.55 9.88 10.32
C LEU A 38 0.13 9.97 10.92
N SER A 39 -0.91 9.70 10.14
CA SER A 39 -2.29 9.61 10.62
C SER A 39 -2.52 8.49 11.64
N LYS A 40 -1.67 7.46 11.70
CA LYS A 40 -1.73 6.38 12.72
C LYS A 40 -1.61 6.90 14.15
N PHE A 41 -1.02 8.08 14.32
CA PHE A 41 -0.87 8.76 15.61
C PHE A 41 -2.03 9.72 15.92
N HIS A 42 -2.94 9.96 14.96
CA HIS A 42 -4.13 10.75 15.18
C HIS A 42 -5.11 10.00 16.11
N PRO A 43 -5.82 10.69 17.04
CA PRO A 43 -6.71 10.06 18.00
C PRO A 43 -7.75 9.11 17.37
N THR A 44 -8.29 9.47 16.20
CA THR A 44 -9.26 8.63 15.45
C THR A 44 -8.71 7.23 15.16
N GLU A 45 -7.44 7.12 14.77
CA GLU A 45 -6.83 5.84 14.42
C GLU A 45 -6.22 5.15 15.62
N LEU A 46 -5.52 5.91 16.46
CA LEU A 46 -4.74 5.38 17.58
C LEU A 46 -5.65 4.77 18.65
N ILE A 47 -6.70 5.48 19.06
CA ILE A 47 -7.59 5.04 20.14
C ILE A 47 -8.33 3.76 19.73
N GLU A 48 -8.89 3.74 18.52
CA GLU A 48 -9.56 2.55 17.99
C GLU A 48 -8.59 1.37 17.86
N SER A 49 -7.38 1.59 17.34
CA SER A 49 -6.39 0.53 17.18
C SER A 49 -5.94 -0.08 18.52
N ILE A 50 -5.86 0.72 19.59
CA ILE A 50 -5.54 0.23 20.94
C ILE A 50 -6.70 -0.58 21.52
N MET A 51 -7.94 -0.08 21.39
CA MET A 51 -9.14 -0.73 21.93
C MET A 51 -9.37 -2.13 21.34
N TYR A 52 -9.14 -2.29 20.04
CA TYR A 52 -9.35 -3.54 19.32
C TYR A 52 -8.08 -4.38 19.12
N TYR A 53 -6.98 -4.04 19.79
CA TYR A 53 -5.73 -4.77 19.66
C TYR A 53 -5.84 -6.22 20.16
N LYS A 54 -5.51 -7.17 19.30
CA LYS A 54 -5.33 -8.59 19.62
C LYS A 54 -4.06 -9.11 18.96
N ASP A 55 -3.31 -9.93 19.68
CA ASP A 55 -2.09 -10.55 19.14
C ASP A 55 -2.44 -11.35 17.86
N GLY A 56 -1.71 -11.10 16.77
CA GLY A 56 -1.89 -11.79 15.49
C GLY A 56 -3.12 -11.37 14.66
N VAL A 57 -3.91 -10.39 15.11
CA VAL A 57 -5.10 -9.91 14.37
C VAL A 57 -5.04 -8.39 14.17
N SER A 58 -5.36 -7.93 12.96
CA SER A 58 -5.45 -6.50 12.67
C SER A 58 -6.54 -5.84 13.53
N PRO A 59 -6.24 -4.77 14.30
CA PRO A 59 -7.23 -4.03 15.08
C PRO A 59 -8.38 -3.48 14.22
N LEU A 60 -8.10 -3.13 12.96
CA LEU A 60 -9.11 -2.64 12.01
C LEU A 60 -10.13 -3.73 11.66
N LYS A 61 -9.67 -4.99 11.53
CA LYS A 61 -10.54 -6.14 11.27
C LYS A 61 -11.45 -6.42 12.47
N GLU A 62 -10.89 -6.33 13.68
CA GLU A 62 -11.65 -6.53 14.92
C GLU A 62 -12.67 -5.42 15.16
N SER A 63 -12.30 -4.15 14.94
CA SER A 63 -13.24 -3.03 15.01
C SER A 63 -14.38 -3.20 13.99
N LYS A 64 -14.05 -3.53 12.74
CA LYS A 64 -15.07 -3.80 11.70
C LYS A 64 -16.00 -4.96 12.09
N LYS A 65 -15.46 -6.03 12.67
CA LYS A 65 -16.27 -7.16 13.15
C LYS A 65 -17.20 -6.76 14.30
N ALA A 66 -16.73 -5.93 15.22
CA ALA A 66 -17.50 -5.51 16.39
C ALA A 66 -18.56 -4.45 16.07
N ASN A 67 -18.23 -3.48 15.22
CA ASN A 67 -19.03 -2.28 14.97
C ASN A 67 -19.76 -2.30 13.62
N GLY A 68 -19.41 -3.22 12.71
CA GLY A 68 -19.80 -3.19 11.30
C GLY A 68 -18.92 -2.29 10.42
N TYR A 69 -18.08 -1.45 11.01
CA TYR A 69 -17.17 -0.51 10.35
C TYR A 69 -15.93 -0.23 11.21
N SER A 70 -14.92 0.42 10.64
CA SER A 70 -13.74 0.89 11.39
C SER A 70 -13.49 2.36 11.06
N LYS A 71 -13.61 3.26 12.04
CA LYS A 71 -13.32 4.69 11.82
C LYS A 71 -11.85 4.88 11.50
N ALA A 72 -10.99 4.09 12.15
CA ALA A 72 -9.57 4.07 11.86
C ALA A 72 -9.28 3.70 10.40
N LYS A 73 -9.87 2.63 9.85
CA LYS A 73 -9.67 2.27 8.43
C LYS A 73 -10.21 3.34 7.48
N LEU A 74 -11.39 3.90 7.77
CA LEU A 74 -11.98 4.97 6.97
C LEU A 74 -11.10 6.22 6.97
N HIS A 75 -10.70 6.72 8.14
CA HIS A 75 -9.82 7.87 8.26
C HIS A 75 -8.49 7.63 7.53
N HIS A 76 -7.82 6.51 7.81
CA HIS A 76 -6.52 6.16 7.24
C HIS A 76 -6.51 6.14 5.71
N CYS A 77 -7.48 5.49 5.08
CA CYS A 77 -7.55 5.41 3.61
C CYS A 77 -7.92 6.73 2.93
N HIS A 78 -8.65 7.62 3.60
CA HIS A 78 -9.07 8.90 3.01
C HIS A 78 -8.14 10.07 3.36
N VAL A 79 -7.11 9.86 4.19
CA VAL A 79 -6.07 10.90 4.45
C VAL A 79 -4.71 10.53 3.86
N ASN A 80 -4.39 9.24 3.72
CA ASN A 80 -3.12 8.80 3.14
C ASN A 80 -3.30 8.43 1.67
N LYS A 81 -2.73 9.27 0.80
CA LYS A 81 -2.91 9.21 -0.66
C LYS A 81 -2.23 8.02 -1.34
N HIS A 82 -1.39 7.25 -0.66
CA HIS A 82 -0.85 6.01 -1.25
C HIS A 82 -1.90 4.88 -1.26
N HIS A 83 -2.98 4.98 -0.48
CA HIS A 83 -4.10 4.06 -0.61
C HIS A 83 -4.87 4.31 -1.89
N TYR A 84 -5.04 3.28 -2.71
CA TYR A 84 -5.84 3.37 -3.93
C TYR A 84 -7.31 3.70 -3.63
N GLU A 85 -7.80 3.39 -2.42
CA GLU A 85 -9.13 3.79 -1.96
C GLU A 85 -9.33 5.32 -1.91
N TYR A 86 -8.25 6.11 -1.75
CA TYR A 86 -8.29 7.57 -1.84
C TYR A 86 -8.65 8.05 -3.26
N TRP A 87 -8.27 7.26 -4.28
CA TRP A 87 -8.36 7.62 -5.70
C TRP A 87 -9.57 6.94 -6.32
N GLN A 88 -10.73 7.31 -5.82
CA GLN A 88 -12.03 6.81 -6.25
C GLN A 88 -12.95 8.00 -6.53
N ASP A 89 -13.81 7.85 -7.53
CA ASP A 89 -14.83 8.84 -7.89
C ASP A 89 -16.09 8.12 -8.39
N ASN A 90 -17.09 8.87 -8.84
CA ASN A 90 -18.32 8.36 -9.42
C ASN A 90 -19.06 7.36 -8.51
N TYR A 91 -19.14 7.70 -7.21
CA TYR A 91 -19.68 6.82 -6.16
C TYR A 91 -21.12 6.37 -6.43
N ASP A 92 -21.94 7.24 -7.03
CA ASP A 92 -23.34 6.94 -7.36
C ASP A 92 -23.50 5.94 -8.52
N ASN A 93 -22.44 5.70 -9.30
CA ASN A 93 -22.44 4.77 -10.44
C ASN A 93 -21.50 3.58 -10.23
N GLY A 94 -21.33 3.15 -8.97
CA GLY A 94 -20.59 1.93 -8.65
C GLY A 94 -19.12 2.13 -8.31
N CYS A 95 -18.67 3.39 -8.15
CA CYS A 95 -17.32 3.78 -7.75
C CYS A 95 -16.25 3.40 -8.79
N GLU A 96 -15.75 4.42 -9.48
CA GLU A 96 -14.70 4.29 -10.49
C GLU A 96 -13.31 4.52 -9.87
N PRO A 97 -12.38 3.56 -10.00
CA PRO A 97 -11.02 3.77 -9.55
C PRO A 97 -10.28 4.69 -10.53
N LEU A 98 -9.49 5.62 -9.99
CA LEU A 98 -8.72 6.59 -10.76
C LEU A 98 -7.25 6.18 -10.90
N ILE A 99 -6.57 6.77 -11.89
CA ILE A 99 -5.11 6.67 -12.00
C ILE A 99 -4.49 7.47 -10.85
N MET A 100 -3.69 6.79 -10.04
CA MET A 100 -2.93 7.43 -8.96
C MET A 100 -1.69 8.12 -9.51
N PRO A 101 -1.31 9.32 -9.03
CA PRO A 101 -0.05 9.95 -9.37
C PRO A 101 1.17 9.07 -9.02
N TYR A 102 2.22 9.16 -9.85
CA TYR A 102 3.40 8.30 -9.79
C TYR A 102 4.00 8.15 -8.38
N ASN A 103 4.22 9.26 -7.68
CA ASN A 103 4.82 9.27 -6.34
C ASN A 103 3.97 8.51 -5.29
N TYR A 104 2.65 8.52 -5.41
CA TYR A 104 1.76 7.78 -4.49
C TYR A 104 1.72 6.28 -4.80
N VAL A 105 1.89 5.89 -6.07
CA VAL A 105 2.02 4.47 -6.43
C VAL A 105 3.36 3.92 -5.98
N LEU A 106 4.44 4.71 -6.08
CA LEU A 106 5.73 4.35 -5.51
C LEU A 106 5.64 4.16 -3.98
N GLU A 107 4.95 5.07 -3.27
CA GLU A 107 4.73 4.91 -1.83
C GLU A 107 3.92 3.63 -1.52
N LEU A 108 2.90 3.30 -2.33
CA LEU A 108 2.13 2.05 -2.18
C LEU A 108 2.98 0.80 -2.38
N ILE A 109 3.89 0.81 -3.35
CA ILE A 109 4.86 -0.28 -3.56
C ILE A 109 5.76 -0.42 -2.33
N CYS A 110 6.27 0.69 -1.79
CA CYS A 110 7.08 0.70 -0.57
C CYS A 110 6.29 0.19 0.65
N ASP A 111 5.01 0.55 0.75
CA ASP A 111 4.09 0.08 1.80
C ASP A 111 3.91 -1.43 1.77
N TYR A 112 3.66 -2.01 0.59
CA TYR A 112 3.55 -3.46 0.42
C TYR A 112 4.83 -4.21 0.82
N LEU A 113 5.99 -3.76 0.31
CA LEU A 113 7.29 -4.37 0.67
C LEU A 113 7.57 -4.27 2.18
N ALA A 114 7.25 -3.11 2.78
CA ALA A 114 7.41 -2.91 4.21
C ALA A 114 6.46 -3.77 5.04
N ALA A 115 5.22 -3.96 4.59
CA ALA A 115 4.25 -4.83 5.24
C ALA A 115 4.73 -6.29 5.20
N ALA A 116 5.16 -6.77 4.02
CA ALA A 116 5.73 -8.10 3.84
C ALA A 116 6.88 -8.35 4.81
N ARG A 117 7.83 -7.40 4.91
CA ARG A 117 8.98 -7.49 5.83
C ARG A 117 8.61 -7.33 7.31
N THR A 118 7.57 -6.57 7.60
CA THR A 118 7.13 -6.32 8.99
C THR A 118 6.43 -7.52 9.58
N TYR A 119 5.58 -8.18 8.78
CA TYR A 119 4.67 -9.23 9.21
C TYR A 119 5.05 -10.65 8.77
N SER A 120 6.09 -10.81 7.93
CA SER A 120 6.68 -12.13 7.65
C SER A 120 7.20 -12.80 8.91
N GLU A 121 7.07 -14.13 8.96
CA GLU A 121 7.65 -14.98 10.00
C GLU A 121 9.18 -14.94 9.98
N ASN A 122 9.77 -14.83 8.78
CA ASN A 122 11.20 -14.60 8.60
C ASN A 122 11.50 -13.11 8.70
N LYS A 123 12.13 -12.70 9.81
CA LYS A 123 12.44 -11.30 10.12
C LYS A 123 13.64 -10.77 9.35
N ASP A 124 14.45 -11.66 8.76
CA ASP A 124 15.79 -11.32 8.27
C ASP A 124 15.81 -11.07 6.76
N SER A 125 14.83 -11.56 6.01
CA SER A 125 14.71 -11.30 4.57
C SER A 125 13.26 -11.26 4.07
N ILE A 126 13.04 -10.44 3.05
CA ILE A 126 11.81 -10.49 2.24
C ILE A 126 11.99 -11.57 1.17
N ASP A 127 10.92 -12.29 0.89
CA ASP A 127 10.84 -13.25 -0.21
C ASP A 127 10.06 -12.58 -1.35
N TYR A 128 10.78 -12.03 -2.33
CA TYR A 128 10.18 -11.28 -3.44
C TYR A 128 9.25 -12.14 -4.30
N LYS A 129 9.52 -13.45 -4.39
CA LYS A 129 8.66 -14.38 -5.10
C LYS A 129 7.32 -14.52 -4.38
N LYS A 130 7.33 -14.74 -3.06
CA LYS A 130 6.09 -14.78 -2.26
C LYS A 130 5.31 -13.48 -2.30
N GLU A 131 6.00 -12.33 -2.29
CA GLU A 131 5.34 -11.03 -2.39
C GLU A 131 4.65 -10.85 -3.76
N TYR A 132 5.32 -11.24 -4.84
CA TYR A 132 4.72 -11.24 -6.17
C TYR A 132 3.51 -12.17 -6.25
N GLU A 133 3.61 -13.40 -5.73
CA GLU A 133 2.51 -14.36 -5.67
C GLU A 133 1.31 -13.81 -4.87
N TRP A 134 1.58 -13.21 -3.70
CA TRP A 134 0.57 -12.57 -2.87
C TRP A 134 -0.14 -11.44 -3.61
N PHE A 135 0.61 -10.56 -4.28
CA PHE A 135 0.05 -9.46 -5.07
C PHE A 135 -0.80 -9.99 -6.22
N MET A 136 -0.34 -11.01 -6.93
CA MET A 136 -1.10 -11.62 -8.02
C MET A 136 -2.42 -12.20 -7.54
N GLU A 137 -2.42 -12.92 -6.42
CA GLU A 137 -3.63 -13.54 -5.84
C GLU A 137 -4.61 -12.51 -5.28
N HIS A 138 -4.13 -11.58 -4.45
CA HIS A 138 -4.99 -10.72 -3.63
C HIS A 138 -5.32 -9.38 -4.30
N LYS A 139 -4.52 -8.96 -5.29
CA LYS A 139 -4.66 -7.67 -5.97
C LYS A 139 -4.92 -7.85 -7.46
N TYR A 140 -3.95 -8.33 -8.23
CA TYR A 140 -4.02 -8.32 -9.70
C TYR A 140 -5.16 -9.19 -10.26
N ASN A 141 -5.30 -10.43 -9.78
CA ASN A 141 -6.35 -11.36 -10.24
C ASN A 141 -7.68 -11.20 -9.48
N ASN A 142 -7.73 -10.34 -8.47
CA ASN A 142 -8.92 -10.12 -7.67
C ASN A 142 -9.92 -9.24 -8.43
N LYS A 143 -10.95 -9.87 -9.01
CA LYS A 143 -12.00 -9.17 -9.78
C LYS A 143 -12.78 -8.11 -8.99
N ASN A 144 -12.73 -8.14 -7.65
CA ASN A 144 -13.41 -7.20 -6.78
C ASN A 144 -12.50 -6.05 -6.31
N ILE A 145 -11.25 -5.98 -6.78
CA ILE A 145 -10.37 -4.88 -6.41
C ILE A 145 -10.81 -3.59 -7.12
N SER A 146 -10.92 -2.51 -6.35
CA SER A 146 -11.21 -1.17 -6.89
C SER A 146 -9.92 -0.36 -7.02
N MET A 147 -8.96 -0.90 -7.76
CA MET A 147 -7.71 -0.22 -8.14
C MET A 147 -7.66 -0.13 -9.66
N HIS A 148 -7.24 1.02 -10.19
CA HIS A 148 -7.26 1.23 -11.63
C HIS A 148 -6.33 0.22 -12.35
N PRO A 149 -6.76 -0.41 -13.47
CA PRO A 149 -5.99 -1.45 -14.15
C PRO A 149 -4.56 -1.06 -14.52
N ALA A 150 -4.34 0.21 -14.90
CA ALA A 150 -3.00 0.74 -15.16
C ALA A 150 -2.07 0.66 -13.94
N MET A 151 -2.60 0.87 -12.72
CA MET A 151 -1.81 0.78 -11.49
C MET A 151 -1.50 -0.68 -11.15
N LEU A 152 -2.48 -1.58 -11.33
CA LEU A 152 -2.27 -3.02 -11.18
C LEU A 152 -1.17 -3.54 -12.11
N GLU A 153 -1.20 -3.12 -13.38
CA GLU A 153 -0.19 -3.52 -14.36
C GLU A 153 1.20 -2.96 -14.03
N PHE A 154 1.28 -1.68 -13.62
CA PHE A 154 2.55 -1.09 -13.21
C PHE A 154 3.15 -1.83 -12.01
N ILE A 155 2.38 -2.02 -10.94
CA ILE A 155 2.87 -2.71 -9.73
C ILE A 155 3.24 -4.18 -10.05
N LYS A 156 2.44 -4.87 -10.87
CA LYS A 156 2.74 -6.23 -11.34
C LYS A 156 4.13 -6.30 -11.96
N GLN A 157 4.45 -5.42 -12.92
CA GLN A 157 5.73 -5.47 -13.61
C GLN A 157 6.92 -5.20 -12.67
N ILE A 158 6.75 -4.31 -11.69
CA ILE A 158 7.77 -4.05 -10.67
C ILE A 158 8.01 -5.30 -9.81
N PHE A 159 6.95 -5.90 -9.26
CA PHE A 159 7.08 -7.10 -8.41
C PHE A 159 7.54 -8.33 -9.19
N GLU A 160 7.13 -8.46 -10.44
CA GLU A 160 7.61 -9.52 -11.33
C GLU A 160 9.12 -9.40 -11.57
N GLN A 161 9.64 -8.18 -11.77
CA GLN A 161 11.08 -7.95 -11.89
C GLN A 161 11.80 -8.26 -10.58
N MET A 162 11.26 -7.82 -9.43
CA MET A 162 11.86 -8.11 -8.13
C MET A 162 11.93 -9.62 -7.85
N ALA A 163 10.89 -10.36 -8.21
CA ALA A 163 10.86 -11.82 -8.08
C ALA A 163 11.87 -12.51 -9.00
N LYS A 164 12.06 -12.01 -10.23
CA LYS A 164 13.05 -12.54 -11.19
C LYS A 164 14.49 -12.30 -10.74
N ASP A 165 14.78 -11.08 -10.30
CA ASP A 165 16.13 -10.68 -9.88
C ASP A 165 16.45 -11.09 -8.44
N ASN A 166 15.41 -11.50 -7.68
CA ASN A 166 15.46 -11.67 -6.23
C ASN A 166 16.08 -10.44 -5.53
N SER A 167 15.73 -9.24 -5.99
CA SER A 167 16.29 -7.95 -5.56
C SER A 167 15.25 -6.82 -5.69
N ASP A 168 15.39 -5.78 -4.86
CA ASP A 168 14.63 -4.53 -4.95
C ASP A 168 15.38 -3.40 -5.68
N ASP A 169 16.49 -3.69 -6.36
CA ASP A 169 17.31 -2.69 -7.08
C ASP A 169 16.55 -1.93 -8.18
N ILE A 170 15.44 -2.48 -8.66
CA ILE A 170 14.55 -1.75 -9.58
C ILE A 170 14.05 -0.42 -8.98
N LEU A 171 13.93 -0.32 -7.64
CA LEU A 171 13.54 0.92 -6.97
C LEU A 171 14.52 2.06 -7.24
N GLU A 172 15.81 1.74 -7.45
CA GLU A 172 16.85 2.74 -7.74
C GLU A 172 16.91 3.11 -9.23
N LYS A 173 16.19 2.37 -10.09
CA LYS A 173 16.12 2.64 -11.54
C LYS A 173 15.04 3.70 -11.85
N HIS A 174 15.14 4.88 -11.23
CA HIS A 174 14.10 5.93 -11.25
C HIS A 174 13.60 6.28 -12.65
N SER A 175 14.50 6.60 -13.60
CA SER A 175 14.10 6.99 -14.96
C SER A 175 13.44 5.85 -15.72
N PHE A 176 13.79 4.59 -15.42
CA PHE A 176 13.11 3.44 -15.99
C PHE A 176 11.70 3.31 -15.41
N MET A 177 11.55 3.38 -14.09
CA MET A 177 10.24 3.28 -13.44
C MET A 177 9.28 4.39 -13.89
N GLU A 178 9.75 5.62 -14.03
CA GLU A 178 8.94 6.75 -14.50
C GLU A 178 8.50 6.55 -15.96
N ARG A 179 9.41 6.15 -16.86
CA ARG A 179 9.05 5.82 -18.25
C ARG A 179 8.06 4.67 -18.33
N LEU A 180 8.24 3.64 -17.51
CA LEU A 180 7.34 2.49 -17.47
C LEU A 180 5.93 2.93 -17.04
N TYR A 181 5.83 3.69 -15.95
CA TYR A 181 4.56 4.25 -15.48
C TYR A 181 3.86 5.08 -16.57
N ASN A 182 4.58 6.02 -17.18
CA ASN A 182 4.04 6.89 -18.22
C ASN A 182 3.56 6.07 -19.44
N THR A 183 4.31 5.06 -19.86
CA THR A 183 3.93 4.18 -20.98
C THR A 183 2.63 3.44 -20.69
N ILE A 184 2.49 2.87 -19.49
CA ILE A 184 1.30 2.12 -19.08
C ILE A 184 0.09 3.05 -18.96
N VAL A 185 0.27 4.22 -18.34
CA VAL A 185 -0.79 5.22 -18.20
C VAL A 185 -1.27 5.72 -19.56
N LEU A 186 -0.35 6.10 -20.45
CA LEU A 186 -0.69 6.55 -21.82
C LEU A 186 -1.48 5.49 -22.56
N LYS A 187 -1.03 4.23 -22.55
CA LYS A 187 -1.74 3.11 -23.18
C LYS A 187 -3.14 2.92 -22.60
N SER A 188 -3.29 3.09 -21.29
CA SER A 188 -4.61 2.97 -20.64
C SER A 188 -5.57 4.08 -21.04
N LEU A 189 -5.07 5.30 -21.24
CA LEU A 189 -5.88 6.43 -21.67
C LEU A 189 -6.29 6.29 -23.14
N THR A 190 -5.38 5.85 -24.01
CA THR A 190 -5.70 5.62 -25.44
C THR A 190 -6.71 4.49 -25.65
N ASN A 191 -6.64 3.44 -24.84
CA ASN A 191 -7.57 2.31 -24.92
C ASN A 191 -8.99 2.65 -24.43
N LYS A 192 -9.18 3.73 -23.66
CA LYS A 192 -10.50 4.23 -23.26
C LYS A 192 -11.19 5.08 -24.35
N GLY A 193 -10.53 5.31 -25.48
CA GLY A 193 -11.11 6.01 -26.64
C GLY A 193 -10.72 7.49 -26.68
N CYS A 194 -9.68 7.80 -27.44
CA CYS A 194 -9.55 9.09 -28.08
C CYS A 194 -10.04 8.92 -29.53
N VAL A 195 -11.33 9.22 -29.75
CA VAL A 195 -11.75 9.79 -31.02
C VAL A 195 -11.22 11.22 -30.97
N ILE A 196 -10.22 11.52 -31.82
CA ILE A 196 -9.72 12.87 -32.05
C ILE A 196 -10.84 13.70 -32.67
#